data_AF-A0AA40DJ92-F1
#
_entry.id   AF-A0AA40DJ92-F1
#
_cell.length_a   1.000
_cell.length_b   1.000
_cell.length_c   1.000
_cell.angle_alpha   90.00
_cell.angle_beta   90.00
_cell.angle_gamma   90.00
#
_symmetry.space_group_name_H-M   'P 1'
#
loop_
_entity.id
_entity.type
_entity.pdbx_description
1 polymer ?
#
loop_
_entity_poly.entity_id
_entity_poly.type
_entity_poly.pdbx_seq_one_letter_code
_entity_poly.pdbx_strand_id
1 'polypeptide(L)'
;ELRPARNTLPFVPYEDWVPSQLYAEYPPTCMRYIMEWKLTLNKRAAAKQTEENLVVAPSDFWDEELASKIADIVQSKGKTYSADSMTISIADSKKALDILRCVLPPTF
;
A
#
# COMPACT_ATOMS: atom_id res chain seq x y z
N GLU A 1 -37.52 5.82 -2.88
CA GLU A 1 -36.28 5.04 -2.63
C GLU A 1 -35.01 5.79 -3.06
N LEU A 2 -34.54 6.75 -2.24
CA LEU A 2 -33.20 7.32 -2.40
C LEU A 2 -32.20 6.28 -1.87
N ARG A 3 -31.26 5.82 -2.70
CA ARG A 3 -30.17 4.96 -2.23
C ARG A 3 -29.49 5.68 -1.06
N PRO A 4 -29.25 5.03 0.10
CA PRO A 4 -28.47 5.65 1.16
C PRO A 4 -27.13 6.07 0.55
N ALA A 5 -26.76 7.35 0.74
CA ALA A 5 -25.44 7.83 0.36
C ALA A 5 -24.42 6.87 0.96
N ARG A 6 -23.57 6.28 0.12
CA ARG A 6 -22.44 5.50 0.63
C ARG A 6 -21.55 6.53 1.32
N ASN A 7 -21.63 6.63 2.64
CA ASN A 7 -20.71 7.41 3.45
C ASN A 7 -19.35 6.71 3.41
N THR A 8 -18.65 6.78 2.28
CA THR A 8 -17.27 6.33 2.15
C THR A 8 -16.39 7.37 2.82
N LEU A 9 -15.63 6.93 3.82
CA LEU A 9 -14.64 7.78 4.45
C LEU A 9 -13.58 8.19 3.40
N PRO A 10 -13.17 9.47 3.37
CA PRO A 10 -12.14 9.91 2.45
C PRO A 10 -10.76 9.37 2.89
N PHE A 11 -9.81 9.36 1.95
CA PHE A 11 -8.39 9.27 2.28
C PHE A 11 -7.87 10.66 2.68
N VAL A 12 -6.85 10.68 3.51
CA VAL A 12 -6.08 11.89 3.84
C VAL A 12 -5.16 12.19 2.64
N PRO A 13 -5.08 13.45 2.16
CA PRO A 13 -4.06 13.84 1.19
C PRO A 13 -2.67 13.45 1.68
N TYR A 14 -1.79 13.00 0.78
CA TYR A 14 -0.45 12.55 1.20
C TYR A 14 0.35 13.64 1.94
N GLU A 15 0.22 14.89 1.51
CA GLU A 15 0.85 16.06 2.14
C GLU A 15 0.41 16.34 3.59
N ASP A 16 -0.80 15.89 3.96
CA ASP A 16 -1.37 16.02 5.30
C ASP A 16 -1.16 14.77 6.17
N TRP A 17 -0.56 13.72 5.60
CA TRP A 17 -0.35 12.47 6.31
C TRP A 17 0.82 12.56 7.27
N VAL A 18 0.57 12.19 8.52
CA VAL A 18 1.56 12.11 9.58
C VAL A 18 1.74 10.63 9.96
N PRO A 19 2.85 9.97 9.55
CA PRO A 19 3.04 8.54 9.78
C PRO A 19 2.99 8.10 11.25
N SER A 20 3.30 9.00 12.18
CA SER A 20 3.26 8.74 13.63
C SER A 20 1.88 8.95 14.28
N GLN A 21 0.89 9.45 13.53
CA GLN A 21 -0.46 9.70 14.04
C GLN A 21 -1.34 8.44 13.92
N LEU A 22 -2.14 8.17 14.95
CA LEU A 22 -2.95 6.94 15.05
C LEU A 22 -4.28 6.97 14.27
N TYR A 23 -4.75 8.16 13.87
CA TYR A 23 -6.02 8.39 13.15
C TYR A 23 -7.19 7.52 13.68
N ALA A 24 -7.32 7.40 15.00
CA ALA A 24 -8.25 6.50 15.69
C ALA A 24 -9.48 7.22 16.25
N GLU A 25 -9.88 8.33 15.62
CA GLU A 25 -11.00 9.16 16.04
C GLU A 25 -12.34 8.42 15.96
N TYR A 26 -13.30 8.81 16.82
CA TYR A 26 -14.67 8.29 16.80
C TYR A 26 -15.70 9.43 16.80
N PRO A 27 -16.55 9.54 15.76
CA PRO A 27 -16.61 8.68 14.57
C PRO A 27 -15.36 8.84 13.67
N PRO A 28 -14.99 7.81 12.89
CA PRO A 28 -13.83 7.89 12.01
C PRO A 28 -14.03 8.99 10.96
N THR A 29 -12.98 9.79 10.74
CA THR A 29 -12.97 10.92 9.81
C THR A 29 -12.30 10.58 8.47
N CYS A 30 -11.48 9.54 8.45
CA CYS A 30 -10.75 9.05 7.27
C CYS A 30 -10.69 7.51 7.21
N MET A 31 -10.42 6.99 6.02
CA MET A 31 -10.25 5.56 5.78
C MET A 31 -8.88 5.11 6.28
N ARG A 32 -8.83 4.03 7.08
CA ARG A 32 -7.59 3.45 7.59
C ARG A 32 -7.43 2.00 7.11
N TYR A 33 -6.24 1.66 6.62
CA TYR A 33 -5.93 0.32 6.13
C TYR A 33 -4.52 -0.11 6.50
N ILE A 34 -4.26 -1.39 6.28
CA ILE A 34 -2.95 -2.02 6.36
C ILE A 34 -2.58 -2.46 4.94
N MET A 35 -1.35 -2.17 4.51
CA MET A 35 -0.81 -2.67 3.26
C MET A 35 0.27 -3.70 3.53
N GLU A 36 -0.02 -4.95 3.18
CA GLU A 36 0.98 -6.01 3.15
C GLU A 36 1.53 -6.15 1.75
N TRP A 37 2.84 -6.30 1.62
CA TRP A 37 3.43 -6.53 0.31
C TRP A 37 4.62 -7.48 0.36
N LYS A 38 4.81 -8.19 -0.75
CA LYS A 38 5.92 -9.13 -0.96
C LYS A 38 6.59 -8.85 -2.29
N LEU A 39 7.89 -8.61 -2.24
CA LEU A 39 8.74 -8.50 -3.42
C LEU A 39 9.40 -9.84 -3.71
N THR A 40 9.26 -10.34 -4.93
CA THR A 40 9.92 -11.55 -5.41
C THR A 40 10.85 -11.18 -6.56
N LEU A 41 12.13 -11.50 -6.43
CA LEU A 41 13.16 -11.24 -7.45
C LEU A 41 13.82 -12.58 -7.83
N ASN A 42 13.98 -12.86 -9.13
CA ASN A 42 14.52 -14.12 -9.64
C ASN A 42 13.87 -15.36 -8.99
N LYS A 43 12.54 -15.35 -8.90
CA LYS A 43 11.69 -16.39 -8.28
C LYS A 43 11.97 -16.64 -6.78
N ARG A 44 12.71 -15.75 -6.10
CA ARG A 44 13.00 -15.83 -4.67
C ARG A 44 12.39 -14.65 -3.93
N ALA A 45 11.82 -14.89 -2.76
CA ALA A 45 11.30 -13.81 -1.92
C ALA A 45 12.46 -12.90 -1.50
N ALA A 46 12.41 -11.64 -1.90
CA ALA A 46 13.42 -10.63 -1.61
C ALA A 46 13.03 -9.79 -0.41
N ALA A 47 11.74 -9.46 -0.26
CA ALA A 47 11.20 -8.73 0.87
C ALA A 47 9.75 -9.15 1.14
N LYS A 48 9.34 -9.06 2.41
CA LYS A 48 7.95 -9.08 2.85
C LYS A 48 7.82 -8.02 3.93
N GLN A 49 6.93 -7.06 3.75
CA GLN A 49 6.70 -5.99 4.70
C GLN A 49 5.21 -5.72 4.89
N THR A 50 4.90 -5.09 6.01
CA THR A 50 3.55 -4.68 6.39
C THR A 50 3.64 -3.23 6.80
N GLU A 51 2.84 -2.38 6.16
CA GLU A 51 2.71 -0.95 6.43
C GLU A 51 1.35 -0.75 7.11
N GLU A 52 1.37 -0.30 8.37
CA GLU A 52 0.19 -0.13 9.21
C GLU A 52 -0.21 1.34 9.32
N ASN A 53 -1.44 1.59 9.80
CA ASN A 53 -1.97 2.95 10.03
C ASN A 53 -1.96 3.85 8.79
N LEU A 54 -2.05 3.26 7.59
CA LEU A 54 -2.13 4.03 6.36
C LEU A 54 -3.52 4.65 6.24
N VAL A 55 -3.56 5.94 5.94
CA VAL A 55 -4.80 6.71 5.73
C VAL A 55 -4.83 7.49 4.42
N VAL A 56 -3.76 7.40 3.64
CA VAL A 56 -3.61 8.03 2.31
C VAL A 56 -4.16 7.14 1.21
N ALA A 57 -4.36 7.68 0.00
CA ALA A 57 -4.75 6.81 -1.10
C ALA A 57 -3.62 5.79 -1.40
N PRO A 58 -3.93 4.51 -1.71
CA PRO A 58 -2.91 3.53 -2.05
C PRO A 58 -2.03 3.92 -3.26
N SER A 59 -2.57 4.70 -4.21
CA SER A 59 -1.81 5.28 -5.33
C SER A 59 -0.76 6.26 -4.84
N ASP A 60 -1.14 7.17 -3.96
CA ASP A 60 -0.25 8.23 -3.47
C ASP A 60 0.84 7.61 -2.60
N PHE A 61 0.50 6.64 -1.74
CA PHE A 61 1.50 5.88 -0.98
C PHE A 61 2.47 5.10 -1.89
N TRP A 62 1.97 4.61 -3.03
CA TRP A 62 2.82 3.92 -4.00
C TRP A 62 3.87 4.86 -4.58
N ASP A 63 3.41 5.99 -5.11
CA ASP A 63 4.24 6.95 -5.84
C ASP A 63 5.25 7.64 -4.92
N GLU A 64 4.85 7.98 -3.69
CA GLU A 64 5.66 8.81 -2.79
C GLU A 64 6.63 7.98 -1.91
N GLU A 65 6.26 6.77 -1.47
CA GLU A 65 7.04 5.99 -0.50
C GLU A 65 7.46 4.63 -1.05
N LEU A 66 6.48 3.84 -1.48
CA LEU A 66 6.69 2.41 -1.68
C LEU A 66 7.57 2.13 -2.91
N ALA A 67 7.39 2.88 -4.00
CA ALA A 67 8.20 2.72 -5.21
C ALA A 67 9.70 2.93 -4.92
N SER A 68 10.05 3.96 -4.16
CA SER A 68 11.45 4.23 -3.77
C SER A 68 11.99 3.12 -2.85
N LYS A 69 11.23 2.70 -1.83
CA LYS A 69 11.63 1.59 -0.94
C LYS A 69 11.93 0.31 -1.73
N ILE A 70 11.10 -0.01 -2.74
CA ILE A 70 11.33 -1.17 -3.60
C ILE A 70 12.58 -0.99 -4.44
N ALA A 71 12.78 0.18 -5.04
CA ALA A 71 13.96 0.48 -5.84
C ALA A 71 15.25 0.31 -5.02
N ASP A 72 15.27 0.81 -3.78
CA ASP A 72 16.40 0.67 -2.87
C ASP A 72 16.68 -0.81 -2.52
N ILE A 73 15.63 -1.61 -2.29
CA ILE A 73 15.78 -3.04 -2.05
C ILE A 73 16.35 -3.74 -3.30
N VAL A 74 15.90 -3.37 -4.51
CA VAL A 74 16.43 -3.95 -5.75
C VAL A 74 17.90 -3.55 -5.95
N GLN A 75 18.24 -2.28 -5.78
CA GLN A 75 19.59 -1.76 -5.95
C GLN A 75 20.58 -2.37 -4.94
N SER A 76 20.19 -2.48 -3.66
CA SER A 76 21.03 -3.07 -2.61
C SER A 76 21.39 -4.54 -2.85
N LYS A 77 20.65 -5.24 -3.72
CA LYS A 77 20.91 -6.65 -4.05
C LYS A 77 21.94 -6.83 -5.18
N GLY A 78 22.40 -5.73 -5.82
CA GLY A 78 23.63 -5.68 -6.62
C GLY A 78 23.66 -6.46 -7.94
N LYS A 79 22.56 -7.10 -8.37
CA LYS A 79 22.42 -7.76 -9.67
C LYS A 79 21.35 -7.06 -10.50
N THR A 80 21.44 -7.16 -11.82
CA THR A 80 20.31 -6.87 -12.71
C THR A 80 19.18 -7.84 -12.36
N TYR A 81 18.17 -7.37 -11.63
CA TYR A 81 16.98 -8.14 -11.30
C TYR A 81 15.88 -7.78 -12.28
N SER A 82 15.34 -8.79 -12.96
CA SER A 82 13.99 -8.67 -13.50
C SER A 82 13.03 -8.75 -12.31
N ALA A 83 12.26 -7.70 -12.05
CA ALA A 83 11.21 -7.76 -11.05
C ALA A 83 10.13 -8.75 -11.55
N ASP A 84 10.20 -10.01 -11.09
CA ASP A 84 9.36 -11.08 -11.62
C ASP A 84 7.89 -10.91 -11.23
N SER A 85 7.63 -10.43 -10.02
CA SER A 85 6.27 -10.17 -9.53
C SER A 85 6.31 -9.48 -8.16
N MET A 86 5.39 -8.54 -7.95
CA MET A 86 5.07 -7.97 -6.65
C MET A 86 3.60 -8.29 -6.33
N THR A 87 3.33 -8.69 -5.10
CA THR A 87 1.95 -8.87 -4.61
C THR A 87 1.70 -7.86 -3.51
N ILE A 88 0.66 -7.04 -3.67
CA ILE A 88 0.13 -6.13 -2.65
C ILE A 88 -1.20 -6.70 -2.17
N SER A 89 -1.40 -6.73 -0.86
CA SER A 89 -2.65 -7.08 -0.21
C SER A 89 -3.05 -5.91 0.68
N ILE A 90 -4.21 -5.31 0.40
CA ILE A 90 -4.77 -4.23 1.22
C ILE A 90 -5.86 -4.84 2.09
N ALA A 91 -5.78 -4.64 3.41
CA ALA A 91 -6.81 -5.04 4.34
C ALA A 91 -7.38 -3.80 5.04
N ASP A 92 -8.71 -3.62 5.01
CA ASP A 92 -9.38 -2.71 5.93
C ASP A 92 -9.28 -3.30 7.33
N SER A 93 -8.86 -2.49 8.29
CA SER A 93 -8.78 -2.83 9.72
C SER A 93 -10.08 -3.40 10.31
N LYS A 94 -11.23 -3.30 9.62
CA LYS A 94 -12.48 -3.96 10.04
C LYS A 94 -12.90 -5.19 9.24
N LYS A 95 -12.47 -5.39 8.00
CA LYS A 95 -12.67 -6.65 7.24
C LYS A 95 -11.57 -6.80 6.19
N ALA A 96 -10.64 -7.70 6.48
CA ALA A 96 -9.78 -8.28 5.47
C ALA A 96 -10.66 -9.04 4.47
N LEU A 97 -10.76 -8.54 3.24
CA LEU A 97 -11.03 -9.26 1.99
C LEU A 97 -11.30 -8.22 0.89
N ASP A 98 -10.23 -7.71 0.26
CA ASP A 98 -10.20 -7.42 -1.19
C ASP A 98 -8.75 -7.16 -1.60
N ILE A 99 -8.11 -8.20 -2.15
CA ILE A 99 -6.70 -8.21 -2.57
C ILE A 99 -6.62 -7.63 -3.98
N LEU A 100 -6.18 -6.37 -4.11
CA LEU A 100 -5.77 -5.81 -5.40
C LEU A 100 -4.39 -6.35 -5.80
N ARG A 101 -4.35 -7.35 -6.70
CA ARG A 101 -3.10 -7.79 -7.35
C ARG A 101 -2.69 -6.77 -8.41
N CYS A 102 -1.81 -5.83 -8.05
CA CYS A 102 -1.07 -5.05 -9.04
C CYS A 102 0.15 -5.85 -9.52
N VAL A 103 0.19 -6.19 -10.81
CA VAL A 103 1.40 -6.68 -11.48
C VAL A 103 2.12 -5.45 -12.02
N LEU A 104 3.40 -5.28 -11.66
CA LEU A 104 4.23 -4.18 -12.16
C LEU A 104 4.14 -4.08 -13.70
N PRO A 105 4.14 -2.87 -14.29
CA PRO A 105 4.36 -2.73 -15.71
C PRO A 105 5.74 -3.32 -16.08
N PRO A 106 5.87 -4.01 -17.21
CA PRO A 106 7.15 -4.57 -17.63
C PRO A 106 8.00 -3.43 -18.19
N THR A 107 8.96 -2.91 -17.43
CA THR A 107 10.25 -2.39 -17.92
C THR A 107 11.05 -1.72 -16.80
N PHE A 108 12.17 -2.34 -16.43
CA PHE A 108 13.44 -1.68 -16.15
C PHE A 108 14.48 -2.32 -17.06
#